data_AF-A0AA37UB32-F1
#
_entry.id   AF-A0AA37UB32-F1
#
_cell.length_a   1.000
_cell.length_b   1.000
_cell.length_c   1.000
_cell.angle_alpha   90.00
_cell.angle_beta   90.00
_cell.angle_gamma   90.00
#
_symmetry.space_group_name_H-M   'P 1'
#
loop_
_entity.id
_entity.type
_entity.pdbx_description
1 polymer ?
#
loop_
_entity_poly.entity_id
_entity_poly.type
_entity_poly.pdbx_seq_one_letter_code
_entity_poly.pdbx_strand_id
1 'polypeptide(L)'
;MPAGPARVPAEERLFSLVLALLVTESGLTKSEILATVQGYRQRYDASGANANLERQFERDKDDIRELGVPLETIESPGDPGNNQTLRYRIPRSGYELPEGLEFSPQEITLLRLAGMVWREGSLSAESRRALLKLQSQGATAASDLIGYAPRVRVREASFEPLGDALARGQRVRFDYLKPGDPAPRQRHVEPLALVQHEGRWHLYGVDVDAGAPRTFLLRRILGAVRLAGAFSAPEGDHTAAALAGLEEVWRRSTATVRIEPGTDAELRLGRRRGVQRADDGTSTLHFTDLQILADELAGFGPEVLVIEPATLRTAVHDRLAAVARLHEGSTA
;
A
#
# COMPACT_ATOMS: atom_id res chain seq x y z
N MET A 1 -3.74 41.61 -1.57
CA MET A 1 -4.39 40.66 -0.63
C MET A 1 -3.34 39.67 -0.18
N PRO A 2 -2.76 39.79 1.02
CA PRO A 2 -1.81 38.78 1.49
C PRO A 2 -2.58 37.46 1.72
N ALA A 3 -2.06 36.37 1.16
CA ALA A 3 -2.61 35.03 1.33
C ALA A 3 -2.65 34.68 2.82
N GLY A 4 -3.80 34.22 3.32
CA GLY A 4 -3.93 33.73 4.70
C GLY A 4 -2.96 32.59 4.98
N PRO A 5 -2.57 32.37 6.26
CA PRO A 5 -1.59 31.35 6.60
C PRO A 5 -2.03 29.98 6.07
N ALA A 6 -1.13 29.30 5.35
CA ALA A 6 -1.36 27.98 4.80
C ALA A 6 -1.79 27.01 5.92
N ARG A 7 -2.90 26.30 5.70
CA ARG A 7 -3.44 25.35 6.67
C ARG A 7 -2.50 24.14 6.71
N VAL A 8 -1.87 23.90 7.86
CA VAL A 8 -1.01 22.72 8.09
C VAL A 8 -1.85 21.45 7.87
N PRO A 9 -1.40 20.50 7.04
CA PRO A 9 -2.04 19.20 6.85
C PRO A 9 -2.28 18.45 8.16
N ALA A 10 -3.22 17.51 8.18
CA ALA A 10 -3.56 16.77 9.40
C ALA A 10 -2.39 15.89 9.87
N GLU A 11 -1.72 15.27 8.93
CA GLU A 11 -0.61 14.34 9.12
C GLU A 11 0.59 15.03 9.78
N GLU A 12 0.94 16.22 9.29
CA GLU A 12 2.05 17.01 9.82
C GLU A 12 1.78 17.53 11.24
N ARG A 13 0.52 17.89 11.52
CA ARG A 13 0.08 18.30 12.86
C ARG A 13 0.11 17.15 13.86
N LEU A 14 -0.42 15.98 13.48
CA LEU A 14 -0.41 14.78 14.34
C LEU A 14 1.02 14.33 14.63
N PHE A 15 1.90 14.35 13.62
CA PHE A 15 3.32 14.04 13.80
C PHE A 15 4.00 15.00 14.78
N SER A 16 3.78 16.31 14.61
CA SER A 16 4.32 17.34 15.49
C SER A 16 3.81 17.20 16.93
N LEU A 17 2.54 16.82 17.11
CA LEU A 17 1.94 16.57 18.42
C LEU A 17 2.57 15.35 19.12
N VAL A 18 2.76 14.24 18.40
CA VAL A 18 3.41 13.04 18.93
C VAL A 18 4.84 13.35 19.38
N LEU A 19 5.62 14.09 18.57
CA LEU A 19 6.98 14.47 18.95
C LEU A 19 7.02 15.32 20.22
N ALA A 20 6.15 16.32 20.34
CA ALA A 20 6.09 17.19 21.52
C ALA A 20 5.78 16.40 22.80
N LEU A 21 4.85 15.45 22.73
CA LEU A 21 4.42 14.63 23.87
C LEU A 21 5.41 13.51 24.23
N LEU A 22 6.26 13.07 23.29
CA LEU A 22 7.31 12.07 23.50
C LEU A 22 8.57 12.67 24.15
N VAL A 23 8.90 13.91 23.80
CA VAL A 23 10.10 14.61 24.32
C VAL A 23 9.89 15.07 25.77
N THR A 24 8.66 15.33 26.21
CA THR A 24 8.40 15.91 27.52
C THR A 24 8.28 14.87 28.63
N GLU A 25 9.07 14.98 29.71
CA GLU A 25 9.05 14.01 30.83
C GLU A 25 7.85 14.18 31.77
N SER A 26 7.46 15.43 32.06
CA SER A 26 6.34 15.78 32.95
C SER A 26 5.00 15.89 32.23
N GLY A 27 4.99 15.77 30.89
CA GLY A 27 3.82 16.01 30.05
C GLY A 27 3.46 17.49 29.88
N LEU A 28 2.72 17.79 28.82
CA LEU A 28 2.30 19.15 28.45
C LEU A 28 0.82 19.35 28.76
N THR A 29 0.47 20.52 29.29
CA THR A 29 -0.92 20.94 29.44
C THR A 29 -1.56 21.24 28.08
N LYS A 30 -2.89 21.24 28.04
CA LYS A 30 -3.64 21.59 26.82
C LYS A 30 -3.20 22.95 26.26
N SER A 31 -3.07 23.96 27.11
CA SER A 31 -2.65 25.31 26.69
C SER A 31 -1.22 25.33 26.15
N GLU A 32 -0.28 24.61 26.79
CA GLU A 32 1.10 24.49 26.30
C GLU A 32 1.15 23.81 24.93
N ILE A 33 0.36 22.75 24.72
CA ILE A 33 0.25 22.06 23.43
C ILE A 33 -0.25 23.02 22.35
N LEU A 34 -1.36 23.71 22.62
CA LEU A 34 -1.94 24.61 21.63
C LEU A 34 -1.00 25.77 21.28
N ALA A 35 -0.23 26.27 22.24
CA ALA A 35 0.71 27.37 22.05
C ALA A 35 2.02 26.98 21.35
N THR A 36 2.48 25.74 21.50
CA THR A 36 3.84 25.33 21.07
C THR A 36 3.84 24.39 19.87
N VAL A 37 2.82 23.55 19.70
CA VAL A 37 2.81 22.50 18.69
C VAL A 37 2.46 23.05 17.31
N GLN A 38 3.26 22.65 16.31
CA GLN A 38 3.05 23.00 14.91
C GLN A 38 1.72 22.44 14.41
N GLY A 39 0.90 23.29 13.79
CA GLY A 39 -0.49 23.01 13.40
C GLY A 39 -1.52 23.55 14.40
N TYR A 40 -1.12 23.82 15.64
CA TYR A 40 -1.93 24.54 16.64
C TYR A 40 -1.45 25.96 16.85
N ARG A 41 -0.14 26.14 17.09
CA ARG A 41 0.48 27.42 17.48
C ARG A 41 0.16 28.57 16.53
N GLN A 42 -0.01 28.29 15.23
CA GLN A 42 -0.30 29.30 14.22
C GLN A 42 -1.70 29.91 14.36
N ARG A 43 -2.61 29.21 15.06
CA ARG A 43 -4.00 29.62 15.27
C ARG A 43 -4.31 29.88 16.74
N TYR A 44 -3.31 29.75 17.62
CA TYR A 44 -3.48 29.92 19.05
C TYR A 44 -3.63 31.39 19.39
N ASP A 45 -4.69 31.71 20.13
CA ASP A 45 -4.98 33.04 20.62
C ASP A 45 -4.68 33.14 22.12
N ALA A 46 -3.72 34.00 22.48
CA ALA A 46 -3.35 34.23 23.87
C ALA A 46 -4.46 34.91 24.70
N SER A 47 -5.47 35.52 24.06
CA SER A 47 -6.62 36.11 24.75
C SER A 47 -7.70 35.09 25.12
N GLY A 48 -7.51 33.80 24.79
CA GLY A 48 -8.37 32.70 25.24
C GLY A 48 -9.44 32.22 24.24
N ALA A 49 -9.48 32.74 23.01
CA ALA A 49 -10.46 32.36 22.00
C ALA A 49 -10.14 31.02 21.27
N ASN A 50 -9.81 29.96 22.02
CA ASN A 50 -9.24 28.72 21.47
C ASN A 50 -10.21 27.52 21.33
N ALA A 51 -11.51 27.71 21.54
CA ALA A 51 -12.50 26.61 21.57
C ALA A 51 -12.50 25.70 20.32
N ASN A 52 -12.20 26.25 19.13
CA ASN A 52 -12.06 25.44 17.91
C ASN A 52 -10.82 24.54 17.93
N LEU A 53 -9.70 25.03 18.47
CA LEU A 53 -8.46 24.26 18.60
C LEU A 53 -8.58 23.19 19.67
N GLU A 54 -9.27 23.48 20.77
CA GLU A 54 -9.54 22.50 21.82
C GLU A 54 -10.34 21.31 21.27
N ARG A 55 -11.41 21.56 20.49
CA ARG A 55 -12.15 20.49 19.80
C ARG A 55 -11.31 19.75 18.76
N GLN A 56 -10.35 20.42 18.13
CA GLN A 56 -9.42 19.76 17.21
C GLN A 56 -8.44 18.87 17.96
N PHE A 57 -7.93 19.32 19.10
CA PHE A 57 -7.06 18.54 19.96
C PHE A 57 -7.75 17.30 20.52
N GLU A 58 -9.02 17.38 20.94
CA GLU A 58 -9.76 16.19 21.36
C GLU A 58 -9.88 15.15 20.24
N ARG A 59 -10.11 15.57 18.99
CA ARG A 59 -10.11 14.65 17.84
C ARG A 59 -8.73 14.08 17.55
N ASP A 60 -7.70 14.92 17.53
CA ASP A 60 -6.32 14.49 17.29
C ASP A 60 -5.83 13.50 18.38
N LYS A 61 -6.33 13.59 19.62
CA LYS A 61 -6.07 12.58 20.67
C LYS A 61 -6.64 11.22 20.30
N ASP A 62 -7.86 11.19 19.77
CA ASP A 62 -8.50 9.96 19.34
C ASP A 62 -7.79 9.39 18.09
N ASP A 63 -7.41 10.24 17.13
CA ASP A 63 -6.60 9.85 15.97
C ASP A 63 -5.26 9.22 16.41
N ILE A 64 -4.57 9.81 17.39
CA ILE A 64 -3.30 9.28 17.93
C ILE A 64 -3.50 7.94 18.64
N ARG A 65 -4.62 7.76 19.37
CA ARG A 65 -4.96 6.48 20.02
C ARG A 65 -5.29 5.41 18.99
N GLU A 66 -6.01 5.74 17.92
CA GLU A 66 -6.30 4.84 16.81
C GLU A 66 -5.02 4.42 16.07
N LEU A 67 -4.01 5.29 16.03
CA LEU A 67 -2.66 4.98 15.55
C LEU A 67 -1.85 4.09 16.53
N GLY A 68 -2.40 3.77 17.70
CA GLY A 68 -1.80 2.89 18.72
C GLY A 68 -0.66 3.52 19.51
N VAL A 69 -0.66 4.84 19.62
CA VAL A 69 0.25 5.60 20.47
C VAL A 69 -0.37 5.71 21.87
N PRO A 70 0.29 5.23 22.94
CA PRO A 70 -0.24 5.30 24.29
C PRO A 70 -0.17 6.75 24.79
N LEU A 71 -1.33 7.40 24.89
CA LEU A 71 -1.46 8.75 25.43
C LEU A 71 -1.88 8.69 26.90
N GLU A 72 -0.95 9.03 27.79
CA GLU A 72 -1.22 9.19 29.23
C GLU A 72 -1.81 10.57 29.51
N THR A 73 -2.79 10.61 30.40
CA THR A 73 -3.32 11.85 30.98
C THR A 73 -2.98 11.83 32.47
N ILE A 74 -2.17 12.79 32.90
CA ILE A 74 -1.66 12.92 34.26
C ILE A 74 -2.43 14.05 34.92
N GLU A 75 -3.08 13.74 36.04
CA GLU A 75 -3.74 14.73 36.88
C GLU A 75 -2.72 15.45 37.78
N SER A 76 -2.91 16.76 37.97
CA SER A 76 -2.05 17.52 38.88
C SER A 76 -2.39 17.16 40.34
N PRO A 77 -1.42 16.75 41.18
CA PRO A 77 -1.67 16.27 42.55
C PRO A 77 -2.37 17.28 43.47
N GLY A 78 -2.32 18.58 43.14
CA GLY A 78 -2.90 19.66 43.94
C GLY A 78 -4.30 20.10 43.51
N ASP A 79 -4.85 19.61 42.39
CA ASP A 79 -6.17 20.00 41.89
C ASP A 79 -6.81 18.89 41.03
N PRO A 80 -7.21 17.75 41.64
CA PRO A 80 -7.76 16.61 40.92
C PRO A 80 -9.10 16.96 40.25
N GLY A 81 -9.27 16.60 38.98
CA GLY A 81 -10.49 16.86 38.20
C GLY A 81 -10.56 18.21 37.48
N ASN A 82 -9.56 19.08 37.62
CA ASN A 82 -9.48 20.30 36.82
C ASN A 82 -8.92 20.01 35.41
N ASN A 83 -9.78 20.07 34.41
CA ASN A 83 -9.43 19.80 33.01
C ASN A 83 -8.34 20.74 32.44
N GLN A 84 -8.09 21.90 33.05
CA GLN A 84 -7.07 22.85 32.60
C GLN A 84 -5.67 22.49 33.12
N THR A 85 -5.57 21.74 34.22
CA THR A 85 -4.30 21.34 34.84
C THR A 85 -3.86 19.93 34.43
N LEU A 86 -4.65 19.25 33.61
CA LEU A 86 -4.31 17.96 33.02
C LEU A 86 -3.07 18.09 32.12
N ARG A 87 -2.14 17.17 32.32
CA ARG A 87 -0.94 17.03 31.49
C ARG A 87 -1.04 15.79 30.62
N TYR A 88 -0.63 15.91 29.38
CA TYR A 88 -0.62 14.83 28.40
C TYR A 88 0.81 14.41 28.12
N ARG A 89 1.07 13.11 28.07
CA ARG A 89 2.40 12.56 27.80
C ARG A 89 2.32 11.25 27.02
N ILE A 90 3.35 10.94 26.24
CA ILE A 90 3.57 9.59 25.72
C ILE A 90 4.73 8.96 26.51
N PRO A 91 4.51 7.88 27.28
CA PRO A 91 5.56 7.27 28.10
C PRO A 91 6.67 6.67 27.22
N ARG A 92 7.92 7.00 27.55
CA ARG A 92 9.10 6.51 26.82
C ARG A 92 9.40 5.02 27.03
N SER A 93 8.96 4.45 28.15
CA SER A 93 9.22 3.05 28.53
C SER A 93 8.66 2.00 27.56
N GLY A 94 7.66 2.35 26.74
CA GLY A 94 7.16 1.51 25.64
C GLY A 94 7.90 1.68 24.30
N TYR A 95 8.93 2.53 24.27
CA TYR A 95 9.62 2.99 23.06
C TYR A 95 11.15 2.82 23.12
N GLU A 96 11.72 2.19 24.14
CA GLU A 96 13.16 1.90 24.16
C GLU A 96 13.46 0.70 23.24
N LEU A 97 14.55 0.78 22.44
CA LEU A 97 15.06 -0.43 21.78
C LEU A 97 15.76 -1.23 22.89
N PRO A 98 15.78 -2.56 22.84
CA PRO A 98 16.67 -3.33 23.70
C PRO A 98 18.08 -2.73 23.63
N GLU A 99 18.71 -2.54 24.79
CA GLU A 99 20.09 -2.05 24.85
C GLU A 99 21.00 -2.97 24.02
N GLY A 100 21.83 -2.37 23.14
CA GLY A 100 22.74 -3.10 22.26
C GLY A 100 22.18 -3.47 20.87
N LEU A 101 20.95 -3.06 20.53
CA LEU A 101 20.44 -3.22 19.17
C LEU A 101 21.01 -2.14 18.24
N GLU A 102 22.09 -2.49 17.54
CA GLU A 102 22.64 -1.68 16.45
C GLU A 102 22.19 -2.24 15.11
N PHE A 103 21.79 -1.36 14.20
CA PHE A 103 21.49 -1.73 12.82
C PHE A 103 22.59 -1.22 11.92
N SER A 104 23.10 -2.08 11.05
CA SER A 104 23.96 -1.69 9.95
C SER A 104 23.22 -0.74 8.99
N PRO A 105 23.94 0.08 8.20
CA PRO A 105 23.35 0.91 7.15
C PRO A 105 22.46 0.13 6.17
N GLN A 106 22.81 -1.13 5.89
CA GLN A 106 22.04 -2.05 5.05
C GLN A 106 20.74 -2.46 5.72
N GLU A 107 20.74 -2.79 7.01
CA GLU A 107 19.53 -3.15 7.78
C GLU A 107 18.59 -1.96 7.93
N ILE A 108 19.12 -0.76 8.17
CA ILE A 108 18.31 0.47 8.19
C ILE A 108 17.65 0.70 6.83
N THR A 109 18.37 0.43 5.74
CA THR A 109 17.85 0.54 4.38
C THR A 109 16.73 -0.49 4.15
N LEU A 110 16.92 -1.74 4.54
CA LEU A 110 15.90 -2.79 4.44
C LEU A 110 14.66 -2.46 5.27
N LEU A 111 14.82 -1.97 6.50
CA LEU A 111 13.71 -1.54 7.35
C LEU A 111 12.94 -0.36 6.75
N ARG A 112 13.62 0.56 6.06
CA ARG A 112 12.98 1.66 5.32
C ARG A 112 12.21 1.18 4.10
N LEU A 113 12.79 0.27 3.31
CA LEU A 113 12.11 -0.33 2.17
C LEU A 113 10.87 -1.11 2.63
N ALA A 114 10.99 -1.90 3.69
CA ALA A 114 9.87 -2.57 4.34
C ALA A 114 8.81 -1.56 4.82
N GLY A 115 9.22 -0.44 5.40
CA GLY A 115 8.30 0.62 5.80
C GLY A 115 7.60 1.33 4.66
N MET A 116 8.27 1.53 3.52
CA MET A 116 7.69 2.10 2.31
C MET A 116 6.67 1.16 1.66
N VAL A 117 6.96 -0.15 1.64
CA VAL A 117 6.04 -1.22 1.21
C VAL A 117 4.75 -1.23 2.02
N TRP A 118 4.84 -0.95 3.32
CA TRP A 118 3.73 -1.08 4.27
C TRP A 118 2.89 0.21 4.44
N ARG A 119 3.41 1.35 3.97
CA ARG A 119 2.85 2.69 4.15
C ARG A 119 1.49 2.88 3.47
N GLU A 120 1.15 2.05 2.51
CA GLU A 120 -0.08 2.14 1.71
C GLU A 120 -1.16 1.17 2.22
N GLY A 121 -1.50 1.32 3.51
CA GLY A 121 -2.74 0.81 4.10
C GLY A 121 -2.68 -0.48 4.93
N SER A 122 -1.51 -1.04 5.24
CA SER A 122 -1.39 -2.37 5.90
C SER A 122 -0.68 -2.43 7.25
N LEU A 123 -0.27 -1.30 7.83
CA LEU A 123 0.50 -1.32 9.08
C LEU A 123 -0.40 -1.65 10.28
N SER A 124 0.00 -2.65 11.07
CA SER A 124 -0.39 -2.71 12.47
C SER A 124 0.28 -1.56 13.24
N ALA A 125 -0.26 -1.15 14.37
CA ALA A 125 0.25 -0.02 15.15
C ALA A 125 1.74 -0.15 15.51
N GLU A 126 2.20 -1.39 15.70
CA GLU A 126 3.56 -1.77 16.08
C GLU A 126 4.58 -1.46 14.98
N SER A 127 4.20 -1.63 13.71
CA SER A 127 5.09 -1.38 12.58
C SER A 127 5.24 0.12 12.28
N ARG A 128 4.20 0.95 12.52
CA ARG A 128 4.31 2.42 12.48
C ARG A 128 5.29 2.91 13.55
N ARG A 129 5.21 2.33 14.75
CA ARG A 129 6.08 2.63 15.88
C ARG A 129 7.56 2.42 15.55
N ALA A 130 7.89 1.33 14.86
CA ALA A 130 9.27 1.01 14.47
C ALA A 130 9.85 2.02 13.45
N LEU A 131 9.05 2.48 12.48
CA LEU A 131 9.54 3.40 11.44
C LEU A 131 9.79 4.82 11.95
N LEU A 132 8.90 5.33 12.80
CA LEU A 132 9.08 6.63 13.45
C LEU A 132 10.37 6.67 14.28
N LYS A 133 10.70 5.55 14.94
CA LYS A 133 11.95 5.39 15.70
C LYS A 133 13.20 5.54 14.82
N LEU A 134 13.23 4.86 13.67
CA LEU A 134 14.35 4.91 12.73
C LEU A 134 14.53 6.29 12.09
N GLN A 135 13.47 7.07 11.94
CA GLN A 135 13.56 8.44 11.42
C GLN A 135 14.07 9.44 12.46
N SER A 136 13.68 9.26 13.73
CA SER A 136 14.11 10.14 14.83
C SER A 136 15.61 10.08 15.13
N GLN A 137 16.28 8.99 14.72
CA GLN A 137 17.72 8.78 14.91
C GLN A 137 18.58 9.33 13.74
N GLY A 138 18.01 10.16 12.87
CA GLY A 138 18.79 10.95 11.90
C GLY A 138 19.37 10.16 10.73
N ALA A 139 18.94 8.93 10.48
CA ALA A 139 19.40 8.18 9.32
C ALA A 139 18.99 8.92 8.02
N THR A 140 19.97 9.43 7.26
CA THR A 140 19.74 9.93 5.90
C THR A 140 20.00 8.79 4.94
N ALA A 141 19.04 8.50 4.04
CA ALA A 141 19.25 7.47 3.02
C ALA A 141 20.31 7.93 2.02
N ALA A 142 21.18 7.03 1.57
CA ALA A 142 21.96 7.24 0.37
C ALA A 142 20.99 7.43 -0.82
N SER A 143 21.24 8.48 -1.60
CA SER A 143 20.40 8.93 -2.73
C SER A 143 20.37 7.94 -3.91
N ASP A 144 21.11 6.84 -3.84
CA ASP A 144 21.36 5.96 -4.99
C ASP A 144 20.28 4.89 -5.20
N LEU A 145 19.24 4.86 -4.36
CA LEU A 145 18.17 3.85 -4.41
C LEU A 145 16.94 4.26 -5.24
N ILE A 146 16.99 5.40 -5.93
CA ILE A 146 15.87 5.91 -6.75
C ILE A 146 15.44 4.89 -7.83
N GLY A 147 16.34 4.00 -8.26
CA GLY A 147 16.04 2.92 -9.21
C GLY A 147 15.54 1.59 -8.60
N TYR A 148 15.71 1.39 -7.29
CA TYR A 148 15.48 0.11 -6.60
C TYR A 148 14.39 0.17 -5.51
N ALA A 149 13.74 1.32 -5.34
CA ALA A 149 12.62 1.43 -4.42
C ALA A 149 11.51 0.46 -4.85
N PRO A 150 11.06 -0.47 -3.98
CA PRO A 150 9.89 -1.30 -4.25
C PRO A 150 8.72 -0.35 -4.47
N ARG A 151 8.28 -0.23 -5.72
CA ARG A 151 6.99 0.37 -6.06
C ARG A 151 5.93 -0.64 -5.67
N VAL A 152 5.66 -0.75 -4.38
CA VAL A 152 4.42 -1.37 -3.94
C VAL A 152 3.35 -0.45 -4.45
N ARG A 153 2.63 -0.93 -5.46
CA ARG A 153 1.43 -0.25 -5.90
C ARG A 153 0.48 -0.29 -4.72
N VAL A 154 -0.05 0.88 -4.37
CA VAL A 154 -1.23 1.11 -3.54
C VAL A 154 -2.07 -0.15 -3.55
N ARG A 155 -2.26 -0.77 -2.37
CA ARG A 155 -3.25 -1.85 -2.20
C ARG A 155 -4.43 -1.48 -3.09
N GLU A 156 -4.77 -2.35 -4.03
CA GLU A 156 -5.77 -2.01 -5.03
C GLU A 156 -6.99 -1.46 -4.29
N ALA A 157 -7.55 -0.31 -4.72
CA ALA A 157 -8.57 0.41 -3.94
C ALA A 157 -9.81 -0.47 -3.62
N SER A 158 -9.99 -1.56 -4.35
CA SER A 158 -10.98 -2.59 -4.13
C SER A 158 -10.67 -3.55 -2.96
N PHE A 159 -9.43 -3.67 -2.50
CA PHE A 159 -8.99 -4.68 -1.53
C PHE A 159 -9.74 -4.60 -0.22
N GLU A 160 -9.72 -3.43 0.44
CA GLU A 160 -10.37 -3.24 1.73
C GLU A 160 -11.90 -3.41 1.61
N PRO A 161 -12.62 -2.75 0.67
CA PRO A 161 -14.04 -2.99 0.45
C PRO A 161 -14.42 -4.46 0.21
N LEU A 162 -13.58 -5.22 -0.49
CA LEU A 162 -13.80 -6.64 -0.74
C LEU A 162 -13.58 -7.50 0.51
N GLY A 163 -12.55 -7.19 1.30
CA GLY A 163 -12.30 -7.89 2.57
C GLY A 163 -13.45 -7.67 3.56
N ASP A 164 -13.93 -6.44 3.61
CA ASP A 164 -15.11 -6.03 4.37
C ASP A 164 -16.39 -6.77 3.94
N ALA A 165 -16.61 -6.88 2.63
CA ALA A 165 -17.74 -7.61 2.08
C ALA A 165 -17.65 -9.11 2.36
N LEU A 166 -16.46 -9.69 2.24
CA LEU A 166 -16.18 -11.09 2.56
C LEU A 166 -16.49 -11.39 4.05
N ALA A 167 -15.99 -10.56 4.97
CA ALA A 167 -16.22 -10.73 6.40
C ALA A 167 -17.71 -10.63 6.80
N ARG A 168 -18.51 -9.85 6.05
CA ARG A 168 -19.93 -9.62 6.31
C ARG A 168 -20.88 -10.48 5.45
N GLY A 169 -20.35 -11.41 4.64
CA GLY A 169 -21.16 -12.21 3.72
C GLY A 169 -21.99 -11.34 2.77
N GLN A 170 -21.39 -10.28 2.21
CA GLN A 170 -22.05 -9.35 1.31
C GLN A 170 -21.63 -9.59 -0.14
N ARG A 171 -22.61 -9.66 -1.04
CA ARG A 171 -22.41 -9.55 -2.48
C ARG A 171 -21.83 -8.20 -2.81
N VAL A 172 -21.02 -8.18 -3.84
CA VAL A 172 -20.41 -6.96 -4.36
C VAL A 172 -20.72 -6.78 -5.83
N ARG A 173 -20.78 -5.53 -6.25
CA ARG A 173 -20.77 -5.14 -7.66
C ARG A 173 -19.65 -4.16 -7.94
N PHE A 174 -18.99 -4.36 -9.07
CA PHE A 174 -17.90 -3.50 -9.52
C PHE A 174 -17.76 -3.58 -11.05
N ASP A 175 -17.14 -2.55 -11.63
CA ASP A 175 -16.83 -2.53 -13.06
C ASP A 175 -15.49 -3.24 -13.30
N TYR A 176 -15.46 -4.20 -14.22
CA TYR A 176 -14.30 -5.04 -14.46
C TYR A 176 -13.85 -4.93 -15.92
N LEU A 177 -12.59 -4.53 -16.13
CA LEU A 177 -11.99 -4.44 -17.45
C LEU A 177 -11.27 -5.74 -17.80
N LYS A 178 -11.92 -6.59 -18.60
CA LYS A 178 -11.30 -7.81 -19.12
C LYS A 178 -10.27 -7.45 -20.22
N PRO A 179 -9.14 -8.18 -20.31
CA PRO A 179 -8.24 -8.08 -21.45
C PRO A 179 -8.94 -8.17 -22.79
N GLY A 180 -8.66 -7.22 -23.67
CA GLY A 180 -9.21 -7.17 -25.03
C GLY A 180 -10.64 -6.63 -25.12
N ASP A 181 -11.32 -6.37 -24.01
CA ASP A 181 -12.62 -5.69 -24.05
C ASP A 181 -12.39 -4.16 -24.18
N PRO A 182 -13.17 -3.47 -25.04
CA PRO A 182 -13.02 -2.03 -25.26
C PRO A 182 -13.56 -1.17 -24.10
N ALA A 183 -14.38 -1.75 -23.23
CA ALA A 183 -15.01 -1.08 -22.10
C ALA A 183 -15.19 -2.06 -20.93
N PRO A 184 -15.15 -1.57 -19.68
CA PRO A 184 -15.42 -2.40 -18.52
C PRO A 184 -16.87 -2.88 -18.51
N ARG A 185 -17.09 -4.07 -17.96
CA ARG A 185 -18.44 -4.61 -17.72
C ARG A 185 -18.69 -4.72 -16.23
N GLN A 186 -19.90 -4.38 -15.82
CA GLN A 186 -20.32 -4.58 -14.44
C GLN A 186 -20.40 -6.07 -14.13
N ARG A 187 -19.93 -6.44 -12.93
CA ARG A 187 -19.97 -7.80 -12.40
C ARG A 187 -20.68 -7.81 -11.06
N HIS A 188 -21.50 -8.85 -10.83
CA HIS A 188 -22.07 -9.18 -9.54
C HIS A 188 -21.38 -10.42 -9.00
N VAL A 189 -20.75 -10.31 -7.84
CA VAL A 189 -19.92 -11.38 -7.29
C VAL A 189 -20.29 -11.66 -5.85
N GLU A 190 -20.40 -12.95 -5.52
CA GLU A 190 -20.39 -13.47 -4.16
C GLU A 190 -18.92 -13.74 -3.78
N PRO A 191 -18.27 -12.85 -3.01
CA PRO A 191 -16.86 -12.98 -2.69
C PRO A 191 -16.62 -14.18 -1.75
N LEU A 192 -15.70 -15.08 -2.11
CA LEU A 192 -15.40 -16.28 -1.32
C LEU A 192 -14.00 -16.30 -0.74
N ALA A 193 -13.01 -15.72 -1.42
CA ALA A 193 -11.66 -15.55 -0.88
C ALA A 193 -10.92 -14.39 -1.54
N LEU A 194 -10.00 -13.78 -0.78
CA LEU A 194 -8.99 -12.87 -1.30
C LEU A 194 -7.63 -13.55 -1.17
N VAL A 195 -6.93 -13.75 -2.30
CA VAL A 195 -5.65 -14.45 -2.33
C VAL A 195 -4.59 -13.65 -3.05
N GLN A 196 -3.35 -13.78 -2.61
CA GLN A 196 -2.20 -13.23 -3.31
C GLN A 196 -1.50 -14.35 -4.09
N HIS A 197 -1.28 -14.13 -5.39
CA HIS A 197 -0.57 -15.07 -6.26
C HIS A 197 0.33 -14.29 -7.21
N GLU A 198 1.60 -14.71 -7.35
CA GLU A 198 2.63 -13.98 -8.10
C GLU A 198 2.63 -12.46 -7.79
N GLY A 199 2.58 -12.12 -6.50
CA GLY A 199 2.61 -10.73 -6.01
C GLY A 199 1.35 -9.90 -6.32
N ARG A 200 0.26 -10.51 -6.77
CA ARG A 200 -0.96 -9.83 -7.21
C ARG A 200 -2.18 -10.31 -6.44
N TRP A 201 -3.05 -9.38 -6.07
CA TRP A 201 -4.29 -9.70 -5.39
C TRP A 201 -5.38 -10.16 -6.36
N HIS A 202 -6.04 -11.24 -5.97
CA HIS A 202 -7.16 -11.82 -6.69
C HIS A 202 -8.35 -12.02 -5.76
N LEU A 203 -9.54 -11.74 -6.29
CA LEU A 203 -10.81 -12.10 -5.68
C LEU A 203 -11.28 -13.40 -6.32
N TYR A 204 -11.46 -14.42 -5.51
CA TYR A 204 -12.19 -15.63 -5.89
C TYR A 204 -13.62 -15.52 -5.40
N GLY A 205 -14.59 -15.81 -6.27
CA GLY A 205 -16.00 -15.72 -5.93
C GLY A 205 -16.91 -16.29 -7.01
N VAL A 206 -18.19 -16.43 -6.71
CA VAL A 206 -19.19 -16.84 -7.70
C VAL A 206 -19.64 -15.61 -8.47
N ASP A 207 -19.42 -15.63 -9.78
CA ASP A 207 -19.98 -14.64 -10.69
C ASP A 207 -21.47 -14.96 -10.85
N VAL A 208 -22.33 -14.11 -10.29
CA VAL A 208 -23.79 -14.31 -10.26
C VAL A 208 -24.36 -14.28 -11.67
N ASP A 209 -23.81 -13.44 -12.55
CA ASP A 209 -24.27 -13.31 -13.93
C ASP A 209 -23.92 -14.58 -14.75
N ALA A 210 -22.82 -15.26 -14.40
CA ALA A 210 -22.38 -16.50 -15.06
C ALA A 210 -22.80 -17.78 -14.34
N GLY A 211 -23.26 -17.71 -13.08
CA GLY A 211 -23.60 -18.86 -12.24
C GLY A 211 -22.43 -19.79 -11.91
N ALA A 212 -21.18 -19.28 -11.91
CA ALA A 212 -19.99 -20.13 -11.78
C ALA A 212 -18.85 -19.42 -11.01
N PRO A 213 -17.97 -20.18 -10.32
CA PRO A 213 -16.80 -19.61 -9.67
C PRO A 213 -15.83 -19.00 -10.69
N ARG A 214 -15.31 -17.82 -10.36
CA ARG A 214 -14.32 -17.09 -11.16
C ARG A 214 -13.29 -16.43 -10.25
N THR A 215 -12.12 -16.20 -10.84
CA THR A 215 -11.05 -15.41 -10.23
C THR A 215 -10.92 -14.08 -10.96
N PHE A 216 -11.00 -12.99 -10.21
CA PHE A 216 -10.90 -11.61 -10.69
C PHE A 216 -9.61 -10.98 -10.18
N LEU A 217 -8.80 -10.45 -11.08
CA LEU A 217 -7.60 -9.73 -10.71
C LEU A 217 -7.98 -8.32 -10.22
N LEU A 218 -7.59 -7.93 -9.00
CA LEU A 218 -8.03 -6.66 -8.42
C LEU A 218 -7.59 -5.44 -9.23
N ARG A 219 -6.40 -5.46 -9.86
CA ARG A 219 -5.91 -4.38 -10.73
C ARG A 219 -6.85 -4.05 -11.91
N ARG A 220 -7.79 -4.94 -12.25
CA ARG A 220 -8.79 -4.75 -13.32
C ARG A 220 -10.14 -4.27 -12.83
N ILE A 221 -10.33 -4.17 -11.52
CA ILE A 221 -11.50 -3.55 -10.93
C ILE A 221 -11.34 -2.04 -11.08
N LEU A 222 -12.28 -1.42 -11.77
CA LEU A 222 -12.32 0.01 -11.99
C LEU A 222 -13.37 0.64 -11.07
N GLY A 223 -13.02 1.78 -10.49
CA GLY A 223 -13.91 2.52 -9.60
C GLY A 223 -14.16 1.83 -8.26
N ALA A 224 -15.26 2.22 -7.61
CA ALA A 224 -15.61 1.76 -6.27
C ALA A 224 -16.35 0.42 -6.29
N VAL A 225 -16.00 -0.46 -5.35
CA VAL A 225 -16.76 -1.66 -5.03
C VAL A 225 -18.02 -1.26 -4.25
N ARG A 226 -19.18 -1.71 -4.68
CA ARG A 226 -20.46 -1.41 -4.03
C ARG A 226 -21.10 -2.69 -3.48
N LEU A 227 -21.69 -2.62 -2.31
CA LEU A 227 -22.44 -3.74 -1.74
C LEU A 227 -23.74 -3.97 -2.54
N ALA A 228 -24.14 -5.24 -2.67
CA ALA A 228 -25.28 -5.70 -3.47
C ALA A 228 -26.18 -6.70 -2.70
N GLY A 229 -26.12 -6.68 -1.37
CA GLY A 229 -26.98 -7.48 -0.49
C GLY A 229 -26.27 -8.68 0.12
N ALA A 230 -26.89 -9.30 1.12
CA ALA A 230 -26.31 -10.45 1.82
C ALA A 230 -26.37 -11.74 0.98
N PHE A 231 -25.43 -12.64 1.21
CA PHE A 231 -25.46 -14.02 0.75
C PHE A 231 -24.89 -14.94 1.83
N SER A 232 -25.19 -16.24 1.72
CA SER A 232 -24.58 -17.26 2.56
C SER A 232 -23.46 -17.93 1.77
N ALA A 233 -22.22 -17.84 2.28
CA ALA A 233 -21.10 -18.48 1.63
C ALA A 233 -21.21 -20.02 1.74
N PRO A 234 -21.02 -20.77 0.65
CA PRO A 234 -20.96 -22.22 0.71
C PRO A 234 -19.79 -22.69 1.59
N GLU A 235 -19.93 -23.86 2.20
CA GLU A 235 -18.83 -24.47 2.97
C GLU A 235 -17.66 -24.86 2.06
N GLY A 236 -16.44 -24.83 2.60
CA GLY A 236 -15.23 -25.26 1.92
C GLY A 236 -14.05 -24.30 2.05
N ASP A 237 -12.86 -24.79 1.73
CA ASP A 237 -11.64 -23.96 1.68
C ASP A 237 -11.52 -23.27 0.31
N HIS A 238 -12.20 -22.13 0.19
CA HIS A 238 -12.18 -21.30 -1.01
C HIS A 238 -10.80 -20.69 -1.29
N THR A 239 -9.97 -20.51 -0.26
CA THR A 239 -8.59 -20.00 -0.39
C THR A 239 -7.73 -21.04 -1.11
N ALA A 240 -7.77 -22.29 -0.66
CA ALA A 240 -7.04 -23.39 -1.30
C ALA A 240 -7.53 -23.62 -2.73
N ALA A 241 -8.85 -23.60 -2.96
CA ALA A 241 -9.43 -23.74 -4.30
C ALA A 241 -8.95 -22.63 -5.26
N ALA A 242 -8.94 -21.38 -4.80
CA ALA A 242 -8.47 -20.23 -5.57
C ALA A 242 -6.98 -20.36 -5.94
N LEU A 243 -6.14 -20.70 -4.96
CA LEU A 243 -4.70 -20.87 -5.17
C LEU A 243 -4.39 -22.04 -6.12
N ALA A 244 -5.09 -23.17 -5.97
CA ALA A 244 -4.94 -24.32 -6.84
C ALA A 244 -5.34 -23.99 -8.29
N GLY A 245 -6.45 -23.26 -8.49
CA GLY A 245 -6.87 -22.82 -9.82
C GLY A 245 -5.87 -21.88 -10.49
N LEU A 246 -5.32 -20.92 -9.73
CA LEU A 246 -4.28 -20.01 -10.23
C LEU A 246 -2.98 -20.75 -10.58
N GLU A 247 -2.56 -21.70 -9.74
CA GLU A 247 -1.39 -22.54 -10.00
C GLU A 247 -1.58 -23.41 -11.25
N GLU A 248 -2.78 -23.90 -11.51
CA GLU A 248 -3.07 -24.66 -12.73
C GLU A 248 -2.97 -23.78 -13.99
N VAL A 249 -3.50 -22.56 -13.94
CA VAL A 249 -3.35 -21.58 -15.04
C VAL A 249 -1.88 -21.27 -15.27
N TRP A 250 -1.13 -21.02 -14.19
CA TRP A 250 0.30 -20.73 -14.25
C TRP A 250 1.09 -21.88 -14.90
N ARG A 251 0.85 -23.13 -14.49
CA ARG A 251 1.52 -24.31 -15.04
C ARG A 251 1.25 -24.50 -16.53
N ARG A 252 0.03 -24.24 -16.99
CA ARG A 252 -0.36 -24.41 -18.41
C ARG A 252 0.06 -23.27 -19.33
N SER A 253 0.34 -22.10 -18.76
CA SER A 253 0.58 -20.88 -19.53
C SER A 253 2.07 -20.55 -19.56
N THR A 254 2.71 -20.82 -20.68
CA THR A 254 4.14 -20.61 -20.89
C THR A 254 4.41 -19.64 -22.04
N ALA A 255 5.52 -18.91 -21.93
CA ALA A 255 6.06 -18.04 -22.96
C ALA A 255 7.54 -18.34 -23.17
N THR A 256 7.96 -18.42 -24.42
CA THR A 256 9.35 -18.61 -24.80
C THR A 256 9.93 -17.26 -25.21
N VAL A 257 10.97 -16.83 -24.52
CA VAL A 257 11.65 -15.55 -24.75
C VAL A 257 13.14 -15.75 -24.95
N ARG A 258 13.78 -14.86 -25.71
CA ARG A 258 15.23 -14.71 -25.73
C ARG A 258 15.58 -13.49 -24.89
N ILE A 259 16.54 -13.64 -23.98
CA ILE A 259 16.94 -12.59 -23.06
C ILE A 259 18.42 -12.29 -23.31
N GLU A 260 18.73 -11.01 -23.47
CA GLU A 260 20.11 -10.56 -23.73
C GLU A 260 20.98 -10.73 -22.47
N PRO A 261 22.17 -11.35 -22.54
CA PRO A 261 23.05 -11.53 -21.39
C PRO A 261 23.54 -10.21 -20.78
N GLY A 262 23.71 -10.18 -19.46
CA GLY A 262 24.26 -9.02 -18.73
C GLY A 262 23.30 -7.84 -18.56
N THR A 263 22.00 -8.03 -18.86
CA THR A 263 20.97 -6.99 -18.82
C THR A 263 20.12 -7.04 -17.53
N ASP A 264 19.34 -5.98 -17.28
CA ASP A 264 18.36 -5.97 -16.16
C ASP A 264 17.29 -7.05 -16.39
N ALA A 265 16.89 -7.28 -17.63
CA ALA A 265 16.00 -8.37 -18.00
C ALA A 265 16.54 -9.74 -17.60
N GLU A 266 17.83 -10.04 -17.85
CA GLU A 266 18.42 -11.32 -17.43
C GLU A 266 18.38 -11.49 -15.92
N LEU A 267 18.73 -10.44 -15.16
CA LEU A 267 18.71 -10.48 -13.71
C LEU A 267 17.30 -10.71 -13.15
N ARG A 268 16.29 -10.02 -13.68
CA ARG A 268 14.91 -10.08 -13.16
C ARG A 268 14.16 -11.33 -13.63
N LEU A 269 14.19 -11.63 -14.92
CA LEU A 269 13.50 -12.79 -15.48
C LEU A 269 14.20 -14.10 -15.14
N GLY A 270 15.53 -14.09 -15.02
CA GLY A 270 16.30 -15.26 -14.58
C GLY A 270 16.06 -15.67 -13.11
N ARG A 271 15.48 -14.78 -12.29
CA ARG A 271 15.06 -15.08 -10.90
C ARG A 271 13.58 -15.42 -10.79
N ARG A 272 12.85 -15.45 -11.90
CA ARG A 272 11.43 -15.78 -11.89
C ARG A 272 11.23 -17.23 -11.47
N ARG A 273 10.20 -17.47 -10.66
CA ARG A 273 9.78 -18.83 -10.29
C ARG A 273 9.55 -19.66 -11.57
N GLY A 274 10.08 -20.88 -11.60
CA GLY A 274 9.84 -21.84 -12.67
C GLY A 274 10.47 -21.48 -14.02
N VAL A 275 11.37 -20.49 -14.08
CA VAL A 275 12.11 -20.21 -15.31
C VAL A 275 12.99 -21.40 -15.69
N GLN A 276 12.94 -21.78 -16.96
CA GLN A 276 13.78 -22.82 -17.52
C GLN A 276 14.60 -22.22 -18.65
N ARG A 277 15.92 -22.26 -18.54
CA ARG A 277 16.83 -21.79 -19.58
C ARG A 277 17.24 -22.97 -20.45
N ALA A 278 17.10 -22.80 -21.77
CA ALA A 278 17.54 -23.78 -22.75
C ALA A 278 18.95 -23.44 -23.26
N ASP A 279 19.64 -24.46 -23.78
CA ASP A 279 21.01 -24.34 -24.29
C ASP A 279 21.11 -23.45 -25.53
N ASP A 280 19.99 -23.22 -26.22
CA ASP A 280 19.88 -22.34 -27.39
C ASP A 280 19.74 -20.84 -27.04
N GLY A 281 19.87 -20.50 -25.76
CA GLY A 281 19.77 -19.13 -25.25
C GLY A 281 18.34 -18.63 -25.06
N THR A 282 17.31 -19.48 -25.22
CA THR A 282 15.93 -19.14 -24.88
C THR A 282 15.60 -19.46 -23.42
N SER A 283 14.54 -18.83 -22.91
CA SER A 283 14.01 -19.06 -21.57
C SER A 283 12.50 -19.22 -21.63
N THR A 284 11.99 -20.23 -20.92
CA THR A 284 10.57 -20.48 -20.74
C THR A 284 10.09 -19.82 -19.46
N LEU A 285 9.10 -18.95 -19.57
CA LEU A 285 8.47 -18.22 -18.47
C LEU A 285 7.03 -18.67 -18.29
N HIS A 286 6.65 -18.96 -17.05
CA HIS A 286 5.25 -19.18 -16.70
C HIS A 286 4.55 -17.85 -16.35
N PHE A 287 3.27 -17.75 -16.69
CA PHE A 287 2.46 -16.58 -16.38
C PHE A 287 1.00 -16.93 -16.08
N THR A 288 0.36 -16.17 -15.22
CA THR A 288 -1.09 -16.24 -15.00
C THR A 288 -1.89 -15.28 -15.87
N ASP A 289 -1.22 -14.26 -16.42
CA ASP A 289 -1.87 -13.22 -17.19
C ASP A 289 -0.98 -12.69 -18.32
N LEU A 290 -1.44 -12.88 -19.56
CA LEU A 290 -0.70 -12.50 -20.76
C LEU A 290 -0.47 -10.99 -20.86
N GLN A 291 -1.45 -10.17 -20.49
CA GLN A 291 -1.34 -8.71 -20.65
C GLN A 291 -0.38 -8.11 -19.61
N ILE A 292 -0.32 -8.69 -18.41
CA ILE A 292 0.65 -8.27 -17.40
C ILE A 292 2.06 -8.67 -17.80
N LEU A 293 2.24 -9.90 -18.31
CA LEU A 293 3.53 -10.29 -18.84
C LEU A 293 3.92 -9.38 -20.02
N ALA A 294 2.98 -9.01 -20.90
CA ALA A 294 3.25 -8.09 -21.98
C ALA A 294 3.66 -6.68 -21.50
N ASP A 295 3.01 -6.14 -20.47
CA ASP A 295 3.41 -4.87 -19.82
C ASP A 295 4.86 -4.97 -19.27
N GLU A 296 5.17 -6.07 -18.58
CA GLU A 296 6.48 -6.33 -17.99
C GLU A 296 7.57 -6.43 -19.06
N LEU A 297 7.34 -7.25 -20.09
CA LEU A 297 8.31 -7.50 -21.17
C LEU A 297 8.54 -6.25 -22.03
N ALA A 298 7.50 -5.47 -22.32
CA ALA A 298 7.65 -4.21 -23.03
C ALA A 298 8.52 -3.20 -22.23
N GLY A 299 8.52 -3.28 -20.89
CA GLY A 299 9.34 -2.45 -20.03
C GLY A 299 10.85 -2.70 -20.16
N PHE A 300 11.26 -3.87 -20.65
CA PHE A 300 12.67 -4.21 -20.91
C PHE A 300 13.16 -3.76 -22.29
N GLY A 301 12.26 -3.27 -23.16
CA GLY A 301 12.61 -2.78 -24.49
C GLY A 301 13.40 -3.81 -25.31
N PRO A 302 14.64 -3.50 -25.75
CA PRO A 302 15.42 -4.39 -26.61
C PRO A 302 16.04 -5.59 -25.88
N GLU A 303 16.03 -5.63 -24.55
CA GLU A 303 16.69 -6.68 -23.76
C GLU A 303 15.96 -8.04 -23.83
N VAL A 304 14.70 -8.05 -24.30
CA VAL A 304 13.89 -9.27 -24.39
C VAL A 304 13.17 -9.36 -25.73
N LEU A 305 13.27 -10.52 -26.38
CA LEU A 305 12.52 -10.86 -27.57
C LEU A 305 11.53 -12.01 -27.28
N VAL A 306 10.24 -11.76 -27.50
CA VAL A 306 9.21 -12.81 -27.39
C VAL A 306 9.19 -13.68 -28.63
N ILE A 307 9.42 -14.97 -28.46
CA ILE A 307 9.35 -15.97 -29.54
C ILE A 307 7.92 -16.52 -29.61
N GLU A 308 7.40 -17.03 -28.49
CA GLU A 308 6.06 -17.62 -28.36
C GLU A 308 5.40 -17.24 -27.02
N PRO A 309 4.05 -17.25 -26.94
CA PRO A 309 3.10 -17.41 -28.04
C PRO A 309 2.97 -16.14 -28.90
N ALA A 310 2.48 -16.29 -30.14
CA ALA A 310 2.29 -15.17 -31.07
C ALA A 310 1.39 -14.06 -30.48
N THR A 311 0.40 -14.43 -29.67
CA THR A 311 -0.49 -13.49 -28.98
C THR A 311 0.25 -12.60 -27.98
N LEU A 312 1.23 -13.13 -27.24
CA LEU A 312 2.07 -12.35 -26.34
C LEU A 312 3.01 -11.43 -27.13
N ARG A 313 3.59 -11.94 -28.22
CA ARG A 313 4.46 -11.15 -29.11
C ARG A 313 3.71 -9.94 -29.68
N THR A 314 2.50 -10.14 -30.20
CA THR A 314 1.64 -9.04 -30.68
C THR A 314 1.33 -8.05 -29.54
N ALA A 315 0.99 -8.54 -28.35
CA ALA A 315 0.68 -7.69 -27.22
C ALA A 315 1.87 -6.81 -26.75
N VAL A 316 3.10 -7.33 -26.80
CA VAL A 316 4.32 -6.55 -26.52
C VAL A 316 4.58 -5.54 -27.64
N HIS A 317 4.49 -5.97 -28.89
CA HIS A 317 4.68 -5.11 -30.05
C HIS A 317 3.71 -3.91 -30.03
N ASP A 318 2.43 -4.13 -29.77
CA ASP A 318 1.41 -3.08 -29.76
C ASP A 318 1.69 -2.01 -28.69
N ARG A 319 2.23 -2.42 -27.53
CA ARG A 319 2.65 -1.50 -26.45
C ARG A 319 3.85 -0.66 -26.86
N LEU A 320 4.88 -1.29 -27.42
CA LEU A 320 6.07 -0.60 -27.91
C LEU A 320 5.72 0.38 -29.03
N ALA A 321 4.86 -0.03 -29.97
CA ALA A 321 4.38 0.82 -31.05
C ALA A 321 3.52 1.99 -30.54
N ALA A 322 2.70 1.78 -29.50
CA ALA A 322 1.95 2.86 -28.86
C ALA A 322 2.88 3.87 -28.19
N VAL A 323 3.92 3.40 -27.49
CA VAL A 323 4.93 4.26 -26.87
C VAL A 323 5.68 5.06 -27.93
N ALA A 324 6.11 4.44 -29.03
CA ALA A 324 6.77 5.12 -30.14
C ALA A 324 5.90 6.25 -30.72
N ARG A 325 4.63 5.96 -31.05
CA ARG A 325 3.69 6.97 -31.57
C ARG A 325 3.50 8.16 -30.63
N LEU A 326 3.43 7.92 -29.32
CA LEU A 326 3.28 8.98 -28.32
C LEU A 326 4.50 9.90 -28.25
N HIS A 327 5.71 9.37 -28.50
CA HIS A 327 6.94 10.16 -28.47
C HIS A 327 7.20 10.88 -29.80
N GLU A 328 6.83 10.29 -30.94
CA GLU A 328 6.88 10.93 -32.26
C GLU A 328 5.93 12.14 -32.36
N GLY A 329 4.77 12.07 -31.70
CA GLY A 329 3.80 13.17 -31.64
C GLY A 329 4.16 14.32 -30.69
N SER A 330 5.19 14.16 -29.85
CA SER A 330 5.62 15.18 -28.88
C SER A 330 6.78 16.04 -29.38
N THR A 331 7.32 15.76 -30.57
CA THR A 331 8.42 16.52 -31.21
C THR A 331 7.96 17.48 -32.30
N ALA A 332 6.68 17.88 -32.32
CA ALA A 332 6.14 18.88 -33.24
C ALA A 332 5.73 20.17 -32.50
#